data_AF-A3ZQL3-F1
#
_entry.id   AF-A3ZQL3-F1
#
_cell.length_a   1.000
_cell.length_b   1.000
_cell.length_c   1.000
_cell.angle_alpha   90.00
_cell.angle_beta   90.00
_cell.angle_gamma   90.00
#
_symmetry.space_group_name_H-M   'P 1'
#
loop_
_entity.id
_entity.type
_entity.pdbx_description
1 polymer ?
#
loop_
_entity_poly.entity_id
_entity_poly.type
_entity_poly.pdbx_seq_one_letter_code
_entity_poly.pdbx_strand_id
1 'polypeptide(L)'
;MGRVISDLVNRVPNIDQAVISVHCHNDLGLAVANSLAAVEAGAGQIECTINGIGERAGNCALEEIVMAMRTRNDYYNVDSRINTERLVPTSRLVSSVTGMQVQRNKAIVGRNAFAHEAGIHQDGMLK
;
A
#
# COMPACT_ATOMS: atom_id res chain seq x y z
N MET A 1 -5.15 -7.83 -11.59
CA MET A 1 -3.76 -7.45 -11.97
C MET A 1 -2.84 -8.64 -12.15
N GLY A 2 -2.75 -9.58 -11.19
CA GLY A 2 -1.80 -10.72 -11.24
C GLY A 2 -1.71 -11.46 -12.58
N ARG A 3 -2.83 -11.86 -13.19
CA ARG A 3 -2.83 -12.52 -14.52
C ARG A 3 -2.08 -11.72 -15.60
N VAL A 4 -2.30 -10.40 -15.65
CA VAL A 4 -1.66 -9.53 -16.64
C VAL A 4 -0.14 -9.56 -16.46
N ILE A 5 0.33 -9.45 -15.22
CA ILE A 5 1.77 -9.49 -14.93
C ILE A 5 2.36 -10.87 -15.19
N SER A 6 1.69 -11.94 -14.77
CA SER A 6 2.13 -13.32 -15.08
C SER A 6 2.20 -13.56 -16.58
N ASP A 7 1.26 -13.06 -17.36
CA ASP A 7 1.30 -13.18 -18.83
C ASP A 7 2.49 -12.40 -19.41
N LEU A 8 2.80 -11.20 -18.91
CA LEU A 8 3.98 -10.44 -19.35
C LEU A 8 5.29 -11.18 -19.02
N VAL A 9 5.44 -11.61 -17.76
CA VAL A 9 6.61 -12.35 -17.27
C VAL A 9 6.85 -13.63 -18.08
N ASN A 10 5.79 -14.33 -18.50
CA ASN A 10 5.93 -15.61 -19.20
C ASN A 10 6.07 -15.48 -20.72
N ARG A 11 5.62 -14.37 -21.33
CA ARG A 11 5.47 -14.27 -22.80
C ARG A 11 6.39 -13.25 -23.45
N VAL A 12 6.92 -12.29 -22.71
CA VAL A 12 7.80 -11.25 -23.28
C VAL A 12 9.25 -11.75 -23.28
N PRO A 13 9.92 -11.86 -24.44
CA PRO A 13 11.34 -12.22 -24.49
C PRO A 13 12.20 -11.17 -23.77
N ASN A 14 13.24 -11.61 -23.07
CA ASN A 14 14.17 -10.77 -22.30
C ASN A 14 13.51 -9.90 -21.21
N ILE A 15 12.32 -10.27 -20.73
CA ILE A 15 11.60 -9.52 -19.69
C ILE A 15 12.42 -9.36 -18.40
N ASP A 16 13.32 -10.30 -18.13
CA ASP A 16 14.26 -10.31 -17.02
C ASP A 16 15.30 -9.17 -17.07
N GLN A 17 15.49 -8.53 -18.23
CA GLN A 17 16.37 -7.38 -18.38
C GLN A 17 15.71 -6.05 -17.95
N ALA A 18 14.42 -6.06 -17.62
CA ALA A 18 13.67 -4.88 -17.19
C ALA A 18 12.91 -5.14 -15.88
N VAL A 19 12.69 -4.06 -15.11
CA VAL A 19 11.83 -4.11 -13.93
C VAL A 19 10.40 -3.78 -14.35
N ILE A 20 9.47 -4.70 -14.09
CA ILE A 20 8.05 -4.43 -14.32
C ILE A 20 7.53 -3.49 -13.22
N SER A 21 7.09 -2.30 -13.62
CA SER A 21 6.39 -1.34 -12.78
C SER A 21 4.87 -1.47 -12.96
N VAL A 22 4.12 -1.32 -11.86
CA VAL A 22 2.66 -1.23 -11.91
C VAL A 22 2.15 0.06 -11.29
N HIS A 23 1.18 0.68 -11.95
CA HIS A 23 0.45 1.85 -11.48
C HIS A 23 -1.03 1.51 -11.38
N CYS A 24 -1.58 1.53 -10.16
CA CYS A 24 -2.97 1.16 -9.90
C CYS A 24 -3.76 2.36 -9.37
N HIS A 25 -4.83 2.72 -10.07
CA HIS A 25 -5.81 3.70 -9.60
C HIS A 25 -6.83 3.06 -8.64
N ASN A 26 -7.42 3.90 -7.79
CA ASN A 26 -8.24 3.46 -6.67
C ASN A 26 -9.75 3.77 -6.82
N ASP A 27 -10.23 3.99 -8.04
CA ASP A 27 -11.64 4.32 -8.33
C ASP A 27 -12.64 3.32 -7.73
N LEU A 28 -12.25 2.06 -7.57
CA LEU A 28 -13.08 0.99 -6.98
C LEU A 28 -12.53 0.47 -5.64
N GLY A 29 -11.59 1.16 -5.02
CA GLY A 29 -10.97 0.72 -3.75
C GLY A 29 -10.04 -0.49 -3.88
N LEU A 30 -9.57 -0.81 -5.08
CA LEU A 30 -8.78 -2.02 -5.36
C LEU A 30 -7.30 -1.75 -5.65
N ALA A 31 -6.80 -0.53 -5.50
CA ALA A 31 -5.44 -0.19 -5.93
C ALA A 31 -4.38 -1.00 -5.19
N VAL A 32 -4.44 -1.03 -3.87
CA VAL A 32 -3.49 -1.78 -3.02
C VAL A 32 -3.56 -3.29 -3.32
N ALA A 33 -4.78 -3.85 -3.41
CA ALA A 33 -4.97 -5.27 -3.70
C ALA A 33 -4.42 -5.65 -5.08
N ASN A 34 -4.63 -4.82 -6.10
CA ASN A 34 -4.08 -5.03 -7.43
C ASN A 34 -2.55 -4.93 -7.44
N SER A 35 -1.97 -3.98 -6.69
CA SER A 35 -0.53 -3.86 -6.55
C SER A 35 0.10 -5.08 -5.83
N LEU A 36 -0.52 -5.60 -4.77
CA LEU A 36 -0.05 -6.83 -4.10
C LEU A 36 -0.09 -8.03 -5.04
N ALA A 37 -1.21 -8.21 -5.77
CA ALA A 37 -1.33 -9.29 -6.76
C ALA A 37 -0.33 -9.15 -7.92
N ALA A 38 0.13 -7.93 -8.23
CA ALA A 38 1.19 -7.71 -9.21
C ALA A 38 2.56 -8.15 -8.68
N VAL A 39 2.87 -7.83 -7.41
CA VAL A 39 4.10 -8.26 -6.75
C VAL A 39 4.20 -9.78 -6.70
N GLU A 40 3.13 -10.46 -6.29
CA GLU A 40 3.06 -11.94 -6.31
C GLU A 40 3.34 -12.53 -7.69
N ALA A 41 2.95 -11.81 -8.74
CA ALA A 41 3.12 -12.23 -10.13
C ALA A 41 4.48 -11.83 -10.74
N GLY A 42 5.36 -11.17 -9.99
CA GLY A 42 6.72 -10.81 -10.42
C GLY A 42 6.96 -9.33 -10.72
N ALA A 43 6.02 -8.43 -10.39
CA ALA A 43 6.29 -7.00 -10.50
C ALA A 43 7.34 -6.56 -9.45
N GLY A 44 8.38 -5.87 -9.90
CA GLY A 44 9.48 -5.40 -9.06
C GLY A 44 9.34 -3.95 -8.60
N GLN A 45 8.37 -3.20 -9.14
CA GLN A 45 8.12 -1.80 -8.77
C GLN A 45 6.62 -1.52 -8.69
N ILE A 46 6.23 -0.73 -7.68
CA ILE A 46 4.87 -0.24 -7.48
C ILE A 46 4.90 1.29 -7.48
N GLU A 47 4.15 1.90 -8.37
CA GLU A 47 3.86 3.32 -8.35
C GLU A 47 2.73 3.58 -7.35
N CYS A 48 3.04 4.38 -6.34
CA CYS A 48 2.17 4.68 -5.22
C CYS A 48 2.42 6.09 -4.71
N THR A 49 1.48 6.61 -3.94
CA THR A 49 1.54 7.97 -3.40
C THR A 49 1.20 7.97 -1.92
N ILE A 50 1.76 8.92 -1.19
CA ILE A 50 1.41 9.13 0.22
C ILE A 50 -0.07 9.47 0.31
N ASN A 51 -0.78 8.83 1.23
CA ASN A 51 -2.22 8.97 1.41
C ASN A 51 -3.07 8.43 0.24
N GLY A 52 -2.45 7.84 -0.78
CA GLY A 52 -3.12 7.48 -2.04
C GLY A 52 -3.52 8.70 -2.88
N ILE A 53 -2.95 9.88 -2.64
CA ILE A 53 -3.28 11.11 -3.38
C ILE A 53 -3.05 10.95 -4.89
N GLY A 54 -3.97 11.45 -5.70
CA GLY A 54 -3.90 11.38 -7.15
C GLY A 54 -5.18 11.92 -7.78
N GLU A 55 -5.31 11.77 -9.10
CA GLU A 55 -6.56 12.11 -9.78
C GLU A 55 -7.73 11.25 -9.31
N ARG A 56 -8.95 11.81 -9.38
CA ARG A 56 -10.21 11.12 -9.05
C ARG A 56 -10.19 10.57 -7.62
N ALA A 57 -10.35 9.25 -7.45
CA ALA A 57 -10.30 8.57 -6.15
C ALA A 57 -8.87 8.21 -5.70
N GLY A 58 -7.86 8.62 -6.46
CA GLY A 58 -6.46 8.44 -6.12
C GLY A 58 -5.82 7.15 -6.65
N ASN A 59 -4.70 6.78 -6.04
CA ASN A 59 -3.81 5.69 -6.46
C ASN A 59 -3.55 4.71 -5.31
N CYS A 60 -2.71 3.70 -5.55
CA CYS A 60 -2.18 2.85 -4.50
C CYS A 60 -1.52 3.69 -3.39
N ALA A 61 -1.97 3.50 -2.14
CA ALA A 61 -1.47 4.22 -0.98
C ALA A 61 -0.15 3.61 -0.49
N LEU A 62 0.92 4.42 -0.45
CA LEU A 62 2.27 3.96 -0.10
C LEU A 62 2.31 3.36 1.31
N GLU A 63 1.71 4.01 2.29
CA GLU A 63 1.68 3.54 3.67
C GLU A 63 0.96 2.20 3.83
N GLU A 64 -0.08 1.94 3.02
CA GLU A 64 -0.87 0.71 3.09
C GLU A 64 -0.11 -0.45 2.44
N ILE A 65 0.42 -0.25 1.24
CA ILE A 65 1.14 -1.30 0.50
C ILE A 65 2.43 -1.71 1.22
N VAL A 66 3.18 -0.74 1.76
CA VAL A 66 4.41 -0.99 2.52
C VAL A 66 4.11 -1.78 3.79
N MET A 67 3.10 -1.38 4.55
CA MET A 67 2.75 -2.09 5.78
C MET A 67 2.15 -3.45 5.50
N ALA A 68 1.41 -3.64 4.41
CA ALA A 68 0.92 -4.96 4.00
C ALA A 68 2.09 -5.92 3.72
N MET A 69 3.05 -5.52 2.89
CA MET A 69 4.22 -6.34 2.55
C MET A 69 5.14 -6.58 3.76
N ARG A 70 5.34 -5.57 4.62
CA ARG A 70 6.16 -5.69 5.83
C ARG A 70 5.52 -6.58 6.89
N THR A 71 4.21 -6.43 7.11
CA THR A 71 3.48 -7.23 8.11
C THR A 71 3.35 -8.68 7.66
N ARG A 72 3.16 -8.90 6.35
CA ARG A 72 3.08 -10.23 5.74
C ARG A 72 4.33 -10.60 4.97
N ASN A 73 5.50 -10.25 5.51
CA ASN A 73 6.78 -10.58 4.90
C ASN A 73 6.98 -12.10 4.79
N ASP A 74 6.38 -12.88 5.70
CA ASP A 74 6.27 -14.34 5.66
C ASP A 74 5.66 -14.87 4.36
N TYR A 75 4.80 -14.09 3.73
CA TYR A 75 4.06 -14.48 2.53
C TYR A 75 4.61 -13.82 1.27
N TYR A 76 4.80 -12.49 1.29
CA TYR A 76 5.26 -11.76 0.11
C TYR A 76 6.77 -11.93 -0.14
N ASN A 77 7.56 -12.20 0.91
CA ASN A 77 9.02 -12.36 0.83
C ASN A 77 9.74 -11.24 0.04
N VAL A 78 9.23 -10.01 0.17
CA VAL A 78 9.83 -8.80 -0.40
C VAL A 78 10.13 -7.80 0.69
N ASP A 79 11.13 -6.96 0.44
CA ASP A 79 11.49 -5.86 1.32
C ASP A 79 11.48 -4.53 0.56
N SER A 80 11.20 -3.47 1.29
CA SER A 80 11.39 -2.11 0.81
C SER A 80 12.30 -1.37 1.77
N ARG A 81 13.17 -0.50 1.24
CA ARG A 81 14.06 0.34 2.06
C ARG A 81 13.35 1.53 2.72
N ILE A 82 12.02 1.45 2.87
CA ILE A 82 11.20 2.53 3.39
C ILE A 82 11.28 2.53 4.92
N ASN A 83 11.63 3.68 5.49
CA ASN A 83 11.56 3.89 6.93
C ASN A 83 10.09 4.04 7.37
N THR A 84 9.50 2.94 7.85
CA THR A 84 8.09 2.89 8.25
C THR A 84 7.71 3.83 9.40
N GLU A 85 8.66 4.20 10.26
CA GLU A 85 8.43 5.17 11.35
C GLU A 85 8.11 6.58 10.81
N ARG A 86 8.45 6.84 9.54
CA ARG A 86 8.21 8.13 8.87
C ARG A 86 6.89 8.19 8.13
N LEU A 87 6.10 7.10 8.05
CA LEU A 87 4.83 7.08 7.31
C LEU A 87 3.82 8.10 7.86
N VAL A 88 3.58 8.10 9.18
CA VAL A 88 2.62 9.04 9.82
C VAL A 88 3.08 10.50 9.73
N PRO A 89 4.35 10.86 10.06
CA PRO A 89 4.84 12.22 9.86
C PRO A 89 4.74 12.70 8.40
N THR A 90 5.03 11.82 7.44
CA THR A 90 4.99 12.15 6.01
C THR A 90 3.56 12.34 5.53
N SER A 91 2.63 11.48 5.95
CA SER A 91 1.20 11.63 5.71
C SER A 91 0.69 13.00 6.18
N ARG A 92 1.06 13.42 7.40
CA ARG A 92 0.70 14.73 7.96
C ARG A 92 1.30 15.89 7.18
N LEU A 93 2.57 15.78 6.79
CA LEU A 93 3.23 16.80 5.97
C LEU A 93 2.49 16.98 4.65
N VAL A 94 2.21 15.89 3.93
CA VAL A 94 1.47 15.94 2.66
C VAL A 94 0.09 16.57 2.86
N SER A 95 -0.68 16.15 3.87
CA SER A 95 -1.98 16.77 4.16
C SER A 95 -1.89 18.26 4.50
N SER A 96 -0.84 18.70 5.19
CA SER A 96 -0.65 20.13 5.50
C SER A 96 -0.30 20.97 4.27
N VAL A 97 0.48 20.41 3.34
CA VAL A 97 0.93 21.11 2.13
C VAL A 97 -0.18 21.17 1.08
N THR A 98 -0.94 20.09 0.91
CA THR A 98 -1.97 20.01 -0.14
C THR A 98 -3.34 20.47 0.32
N GLY A 99 -3.57 20.59 1.64
CA GLY A 99 -4.89 20.83 2.22
C GLY A 99 -5.83 19.62 2.18
N MET A 100 -5.42 18.51 1.55
CA MET A 100 -6.23 17.29 1.49
C MET A 100 -6.11 16.51 2.81
N GLN A 101 -7.16 16.60 3.62
CA GLN A 101 -7.24 15.92 4.90
C GLN A 101 -7.41 14.41 4.72
N VAL A 102 -6.69 13.65 5.53
CA VAL A 102 -6.85 12.19 5.64
C VAL A 102 -8.06 11.87 6.52
N GLN A 103 -8.84 10.87 6.10
CA GLN A 103 -9.94 10.33 6.90
C GLN A 103 -9.44 9.80 8.25
N ARG A 104 -10.21 10.02 9.32
CA ARG A 104 -9.81 9.59 10.67
C ARG A 104 -9.55 8.08 10.76
N ASN A 105 -10.30 7.28 10.02
CA ASN A 105 -10.22 5.82 9.96
C ASN A 105 -9.40 5.29 8.78
N LYS A 106 -8.61 6.12 8.10
CA LYS A 106 -7.71 5.63 7.04
C LYS A 106 -6.71 4.63 7.62
N ALA A 107 -6.47 3.54 6.89
CA ALA A 107 -5.50 2.52 7.28
C ALA A 107 -4.10 3.12 7.51
N ILE A 108 -3.40 2.60 8.52
CA ILE A 108 -2.03 2.96 8.93
C ILE A 108 -1.85 4.39 9.48
N VAL A 109 -2.35 5.41 8.80
CA VAL A 109 -2.06 6.83 9.11
C VAL A 109 -3.24 7.61 9.67
N GLY A 110 -4.45 7.04 9.65
CA GLY A 110 -5.63 7.63 10.26
C GLY A 110 -5.49 7.75 11.77
N ARG A 111 -6.02 8.84 12.34
CA ARG A 111 -6.00 9.09 13.80
C ARG A 111 -6.57 7.91 14.62
N ASN A 112 -7.54 7.21 14.05
CA ASN A 112 -8.22 6.09 14.69
C ASN A 112 -7.56 4.73 14.39
N ALA A 113 -6.56 4.67 13.50
CA ALA A 113 -5.97 3.40 13.05
C ALA A 113 -5.34 2.57 14.19
N PHE A 114 -4.90 3.24 15.27
CA PHE A 114 -4.37 2.61 16.48
C PHE A 114 -5.05 3.13 17.75
N ALA A 115 -6.19 3.80 17.61
CA ALA A 115 -6.99 4.22 18.75
C ALA A 115 -7.76 3.02 19.29
N HIS A 116 -7.68 2.79 20.61
CA HIS A 116 -8.39 1.71 21.28
C HIS A 116 -9.61 2.28 21.99
N GLU A 117 -10.80 1.80 21.67
CA GLU A 117 -11.99 2.06 22.50
C GLU A 117 -11.91 1.20 23.77
N ALA A 118 -11.85 1.87 24.93
CA ALA A 118 -11.87 1.23 26.23
C ALA A 118 -13.29 0.72 26.53
N GLY A 119 -13.48 -0.60 26.55
CA GLY A 119 -14.74 -1.19 26.95
C GLY A 119 -14.78 -2.70 26.78
N ILE A 120 -14.69 -3.18 25.54
CA ILE A 120 -14.82 -4.62 25.18
C ILE A 120 -13.64 -5.16 24.38
N HIS A 121 -12.93 -4.32 23.61
CA HIS A 121 -11.78 -4.77 22.82
C HIS A 121 -10.52 -5.02 23.67
N GLN A 122 -10.46 -4.47 24.89
CA GLN A 122 -9.36 -4.73 25.85
C GLN A 122 -9.43 -6.13 26.46
N ASP A 123 -10.62 -6.64 26.77
CA ASP A 123 -10.81 -8.00 27.32
C ASP A 123 -10.47 -9.10 26.30
N GLY A 124 -10.50 -8.78 25.00
CA GLY A 124 -10.12 -9.68 23.91
C GLY A 124 -8.62 -9.71 23.56
N MET A 125 -7.83 -8.71 23.97
CA MET A 125 -6.39 -8.66 23.70
C MET A 125 -5.54 -9.24 24.85
N LEU A 126 -6.10 -9.33 26.07
CA LEU A 126 -5.42 -9.80 27.27
C LEU A 126 -5.66 -11.29 27.59
N LYS A 127 -6.33 -12.04 26.69
CA LYS A 127 -6.54 -13.49 26.76
C LYS A 127 -5.81 -14.17 25.62
#